data_AF-A0A6U6DKL9-F1
#
_entry.id   AF-A0A6U6DKL9-F1
#
_cell.length_a   1.000
_cell.length_b   1.000
_cell.length_c   1.000
_cell.angle_alpha   90.00
_cell.angle_beta   90.00
_cell.angle_gamma   90.00
#
_symmetry.space_group_name_H-M   'P 1'
#
loop_
_entity.id
_entity.type
_entity.pdbx_description
1 polymer ?
#
loop_
_entity_poly.entity_id
_entity_poly.type
_entity_poly.pdbx_seq_one_letter_code
_entity_poly.pdbx_strand_id
1 'polypeptide(L)'
;MHQSVITPVSIVETRGCKFVIFDAPNDANLPMYLQELTKLSVAHVVRVCDPTYGTRPLEEAGIEVHDWPFPDGDPPPDNIISKWLGLVKSTFVDKADPPKKSIGIHCVAGLGR
;
A
#
# COMPACT_ATOMS: atom_id res chain seq x y z
N MET A 1 12.86 -10.86 24.71
CA MET A 1 12.66 -10.83 23.25
C MET A 1 11.71 -9.68 22.98
N HIS A 2 12.20 -8.55 22.46
CA HIS A 2 11.31 -7.45 22.08
C HIS A 2 10.58 -7.90 20.83
N GLN A 3 9.32 -8.31 21.00
CA GLN A 3 8.44 -8.56 19.87
C GLN A 3 8.22 -7.19 19.24
N SER A 4 8.89 -6.93 18.11
CA SER A 4 8.67 -5.72 17.33
C SER A 4 7.19 -5.68 16.95
N VAL A 5 6.43 -4.82 17.63
CA VAL A 5 5.01 -4.65 17.38
C VAL A 5 4.91 -3.76 16.14
N ILE A 6 4.35 -4.29 15.06
CA ILE A 6 3.97 -3.45 13.91
C ILE A 6 2.81 -2.54 14.33
N THR A 7 2.78 -1.31 13.84
CA THR A 7 1.64 -0.42 14.09
C THR A 7 0.38 -1.04 13.48
N PRO A 8 -0.78 -0.99 14.15
CA PRO A 8 -2.04 -1.45 13.60
C PRO A 8 -2.33 -0.82 12.23
N VAL A 9 -2.78 -1.63 11.30
CA VAL A 9 -3.22 -1.16 9.98
C VAL A 9 -4.64 -0.63 10.05
N SER A 10 -4.93 0.41 9.28
CA SER A 10 -6.27 0.96 9.10
C SER A 10 -6.88 0.43 7.81
N ILE A 11 -8.12 -0.05 7.87
CA ILE A 11 -8.83 -0.59 6.70
C ILE A 11 -9.95 0.37 6.32
N VAL A 12 -9.98 0.77 5.05
CA VAL A 12 -11.04 1.62 4.49
C VAL A 12 -11.74 0.85 3.38
N GLU A 13 -13.03 0.56 3.56
CA GLU A 13 -13.86 -0.14 2.59
C GLU A 13 -15.00 0.75 2.10
N THR A 14 -15.13 0.91 0.78
CA THR A 14 -16.20 1.70 0.19
C THR A 14 -16.49 1.23 -1.22
N ARG A 15 -17.79 1.07 -1.56
CA ARG A 15 -18.25 0.73 -2.93
C ARG A 15 -17.49 -0.45 -3.58
N GLY A 16 -17.17 -1.48 -2.79
CA GLY A 16 -16.42 -2.65 -3.27
C GLY A 16 -14.91 -2.46 -3.40
N CYS A 17 -14.37 -1.29 -3.06
CA CYS A 17 -12.94 -1.03 -2.96
C CYS A 17 -12.48 -1.25 -1.51
N LYS A 18 -11.29 -1.86 -1.34
CA LYS A 18 -10.66 -2.10 -0.04
C LYS A 18 -9.24 -1.54 -0.03
N PHE A 19 -8.98 -0.61 0.88
CA PHE A 19 -7.70 0.03 1.07
C PHE A 19 -7.14 -0.30 2.44
N VAL A 20 -5.83 -0.54 2.51
CA VAL A 20 -5.11 -0.84 3.75
C VAL A 20 -4.07 0.25 3.94
N ILE A 21 -4.22 1.06 4.98
CA ILE A 21 -3.32 2.15 5.28
C ILE A 21 -2.45 1.76 6.47
N PHE A 22 -1.14 1.92 6.35
CA PHE A 22 -0.17 1.49 7.35
C PHE A 22 1.04 2.42 7.39
N ASP A 23 1.88 2.28 8.41
CA ASP A 23 3.14 3.03 8.52
C ASP A 23 4.22 2.46 7.60
N ALA A 24 5.15 3.31 7.16
CA ALA A 24 6.28 2.84 6.36
C ALA A 24 7.10 1.77 7.11
N PRO A 25 7.26 0.57 6.54
CA PRO A 25 8.13 -0.43 7.13
C PRO A 25 9.61 -0.09 6.90
N ASN A 26 10.46 -0.86 7.57
CA ASN A 26 11.89 -0.97 7.31
C ASN A 26 12.23 -2.44 7.04
N ASP A 27 13.45 -2.73 6.59
CA ASP A 27 13.84 -4.09 6.24
C ASP A 27 13.72 -5.09 7.42
N ALA A 28 13.78 -4.63 8.67
CA ALA A 28 13.67 -5.49 9.85
C ALA A 28 12.21 -5.88 10.20
N ASN A 29 11.23 -5.01 9.94
CA ASN A 29 9.82 -5.27 10.26
C ASN A 29 8.96 -5.61 9.02
N LEU A 30 9.51 -5.46 7.80
CA LEU A 30 8.83 -5.79 6.56
C LEU A 30 8.26 -7.22 6.52
N PRO A 31 8.95 -8.27 7.03
CA PRO A 31 8.36 -9.62 7.04
C PRO A 31 7.07 -9.72 7.86
N MET A 32 6.93 -8.93 8.93
CA MET A 32 5.71 -8.91 9.74
C MET A 32 4.58 -8.17 9.02
N TYR A 33 4.88 -7.02 8.39
CA TYR A 33 3.91 -6.33 7.54
C TYR A 33 3.47 -7.23 6.38
N LEU A 34 4.39 -7.97 5.76
CA LEU A 34 4.08 -8.87 4.66
C LEU A 34 3.03 -9.92 5.06
N GLN A 35 3.12 -10.47 6.28
CA GLN A 35 2.12 -11.41 6.80
C GLN A 35 0.73 -10.76 6.91
N GLU A 36 0.64 -9.54 7.44
CA GLU A 36 -0.64 -8.82 7.55
C GLU A 36 -1.20 -8.41 6.19
N LEU A 37 -0.36 -7.86 5.30
CA LEU A 37 -0.76 -7.48 3.94
C LEU A 37 -1.29 -8.69 3.16
N THR A 38 -0.64 -9.85 3.30
CA THR A 38 -1.10 -11.11 2.69
C THR A 38 -2.46 -11.56 3.25
N LYS A 39 -2.65 -11.52 4.58
CA LYS A 39 -3.95 -11.85 5.21
C LYS A 39 -5.07 -10.94 4.72
N LEU A 40 -4.75 -9.67 4.46
CA LEU A 40 -5.71 -8.69 3.95
C LEU A 40 -5.89 -8.73 2.42
N SER A 41 -5.22 -9.68 1.75
CA SER A 41 -5.27 -9.85 0.29
C SER A 41 -4.80 -8.61 -0.47
N VAL A 42 -3.79 -7.91 0.07
CA VAL A 42 -3.15 -6.78 -0.60
C VAL A 42 -2.41 -7.30 -1.82
N ALA A 43 -2.72 -6.75 -2.99
CA ALA A 43 -2.09 -7.10 -4.27
C ALA A 43 -1.15 -6.00 -4.77
N HIS A 44 -1.37 -4.77 -4.32
CA HIS A 44 -0.60 -3.60 -4.71
C HIS A 44 -0.21 -2.80 -3.48
N VAL A 45 1.03 -2.33 -3.39
CA VAL A 45 1.49 -1.39 -2.37
C VAL A 45 1.91 -0.09 -3.04
N VAL A 46 1.31 1.02 -2.64
CA VAL A 46 1.64 2.36 -3.12
C VAL A 46 2.46 3.08 -2.05
N ARG A 47 3.68 3.49 -2.41
CA ARG A 47 4.57 4.28 -1.57
C ARG A 47 4.51 5.73 -2.04
N VAL A 48 3.99 6.61 -1.19
CA VAL A 48 3.82 8.05 -1.51
C VAL A 48 4.93 8.93 -0.93
N CYS A 49 5.90 8.30 -0.27
CA CYS A 49 7.05 8.93 0.36
C CYS A 49 8.33 8.20 -0.11
N ASP A 50 9.50 8.81 0.09
CA ASP A 50 10.76 8.22 -0.35
C ASP A 50 10.95 6.80 0.23
N PRO A 51 11.48 5.85 -0.57
CA PRO A 51 11.56 4.45 -0.18
C PRO A 51 12.56 4.24 0.96
N THR A 52 12.12 3.56 2.02
CA THR A 52 12.91 3.25 3.23
C THR A 52 13.33 1.78 3.32
N TYR A 53 12.95 0.94 2.34
CA TYR A 53 13.17 -0.50 2.33
C TYR A 53 13.10 -1.06 0.89
N GLY A 54 13.63 -2.27 0.67
CA GLY A 54 13.63 -2.93 -0.63
C GLY A 54 12.27 -3.53 -1.03
N THR A 55 11.91 -3.49 -2.32
CA THR A 55 10.63 -4.03 -2.81
C THR A 55 10.63 -5.54 -3.00
N ARG A 56 11.81 -6.14 -3.14
CA ARG A 56 11.99 -7.56 -3.47
C ARG A 56 11.15 -8.52 -2.62
N PRO A 57 11.06 -8.41 -1.28
CA PRO A 57 10.24 -9.33 -0.48
C PRO A 57 8.73 -9.21 -0.75
N LEU A 58 8.25 -8.02 -1.14
CA LEU A 58 6.86 -7.81 -1.54
C LEU A 58 6.60 -8.44 -2.91
N GLU A 59 7.50 -8.21 -3.87
CA GLU A 59 7.40 -8.74 -5.23
C GLU A 59 7.46 -10.28 -5.24
N GLU A 60 8.35 -10.89 -4.45
CA GLU A 60 8.45 -12.35 -4.27
C GLU A 60 7.17 -12.95 -3.67
N ALA A 61 6.39 -12.16 -2.92
CA ALA A 61 5.09 -12.54 -2.40
C ALA A 61 3.92 -12.23 -3.35
N GLY A 62 4.20 -11.75 -4.56
CA GLY A 62 3.21 -11.41 -5.57
C GLY A 62 2.51 -10.06 -5.35
N ILE A 63 3.09 -9.17 -4.55
CA ILE A 63 2.61 -7.82 -4.30
C ILE A 63 3.39 -6.87 -5.22
N GLU A 64 2.67 -6.14 -6.08
CA GLU A 64 3.27 -5.14 -6.96
C GLU A 64 3.45 -3.82 -6.23
N VAL A 65 4.65 -3.23 -6.31
CA VAL A 65 4.99 -1.98 -5.62
C VAL A 65 4.98 -0.80 -6.59
N HIS A 66 4.35 0.29 -6.17
CA HIS A 66 4.19 1.53 -6.93
C HIS A 66 4.83 2.71 -6.19
N ASP A 67 5.90 3.26 -6.76
CA ASP A 67 6.63 4.40 -6.18
C ASP A 67 6.15 5.74 -6.73
N TRP A 68 5.28 6.41 -5.99
CA TRP A 68 4.63 7.66 -6.40
C TRP A 68 4.86 8.77 -5.37
N PRO A 69 6.13 9.15 -5.08
CA PRO A 69 6.43 10.19 -4.11
C PRO A 69 5.96 11.57 -4.59
N PHE A 70 5.50 12.40 -3.66
CA PHE A 70 5.23 13.82 -3.88
C PHE A 70 5.61 14.66 -2.63
N PRO A 71 5.74 16.00 -2.70
CA PRO A 71 6.10 16.84 -1.54
C PRO A 71 5.03 16.84 -0.44
N ASP A 72 5.44 16.96 0.83
CA ASP A 72 4.52 16.99 1.97
C ASP A 72 3.80 18.33 2.06
N GLY A 73 2.53 18.32 2.45
CA GLY A 73 1.69 19.53 2.51
C GLY A 73 1.21 20.07 1.16
N ASP A 74 1.67 19.50 0.04
CA ASP A 74 1.19 19.82 -1.31
C ASP A 74 0.13 18.80 -1.76
N PRO A 75 -0.87 19.22 -2.57
CA PRO A 75 -1.78 18.27 -3.20
C PRO A 75 -1.04 17.32 -4.14
N PRO A 76 -1.50 16.06 -4.30
CA PRO A 76 -0.92 15.14 -5.25
C PRO A 76 -1.03 15.72 -6.68
N PRO A 77 0.03 15.71 -7.49
CA PRO A 77 -0.01 16.23 -8.85
C PRO A 77 -0.89 15.37 -9.77
N ASP A 78 -1.42 15.97 -10.84
CA ASP A 78 -2.40 15.33 -11.76
C ASP A 78 -1.94 13.98 -12.30
N ASN A 79 -0.64 13.80 -12.53
CA ASN A 79 -0.08 12.54 -13.00
C ASN A 79 -0.18 11.43 -11.94
N ILE A 80 -0.02 11.73 -10.66
CA ILE A 80 -0.18 10.78 -9.56
C ILE A 80 -1.65 10.44 -9.36
N ILE A 81 -2.54 11.45 -9.42
CA ILE A 81 -3.98 11.24 -9.39
C ILE A 81 -4.40 10.29 -10.52
N SER A 82 -3.93 10.53 -11.74
CA SER A 82 -4.26 9.71 -12.90
C SER A 82 -3.77 8.26 -12.75
N LYS A 83 -2.54 8.06 -12.26
CA LYS A 83 -1.99 6.72 -11.97
C LYS A 83 -2.80 5.99 -10.90
N TRP A 84 -3.15 6.69 -9.81
CA TRP A 84 -3.96 6.15 -8.73
C TRP A 84 -5.33 5.71 -9.21
N LEU A 85 -6.05 6.58 -9.93
CA LEU A 85 -7.38 6.25 -10.48
C LEU A 85 -7.31 5.09 -11.47
N GLY A 86 -6.25 5.03 -12.30
CA GLY A 86 -5.99 3.90 -13.19
C GLY A 86 -5.78 2.58 -12.44
N LEU A 87 -4.99 2.59 -11.36
CA LEU A 87 -4.75 1.42 -10.52
C LEU A 87 -6.02 0.97 -9.79
N VAL A 88 -6.80 1.89 -9.22
CA VAL A 88 -8.09 1.58 -8.57
C VAL A 88 -9.03 0.93 -9.58
N LYS A 89 -9.17 1.50 -10.78
CA LYS A 89 -10.02 0.95 -11.82
C LYS A 89 -9.58 -0.45 -12.25
N SER A 90 -8.29 -0.65 -12.52
CA SER A 90 -7.77 -1.95 -12.95
C SER A 90 -7.82 -3.02 -11.86
N THR A 91 -7.77 -2.61 -10.59
CA THR A 91 -7.82 -3.52 -9.43
C THR A 91 -9.24 -3.97 -9.10
N PHE A 92 -10.19 -3.02 -9.08
CA PHE A 92 -11.54 -3.26 -8.55
C PHE A 92 -12.65 -3.33 -9.60
N VAL A 93 -12.47 -2.76 -10.79
CA VAL A 93 -13.55 -2.58 -11.79
C VAL A 93 -13.35 -3.47 -13.02
N ASP A 94 -12.15 -3.43 -13.63
CA ASP A 94 -11.94 -4.03 -14.95
C ASP A 94 -11.80 -5.56 -14.94
N LYS A 95 -11.67 -6.19 -13.77
CA LYS A 95 -11.59 -7.65 -13.65
C LYS A 95 -13.00 -8.20 -13.44
N ALA A 96 -13.46 -9.05 -14.36
CA ALA A 96 -14.82 -9.60 -14.39
C ALA A 96 -15.19 -10.44 -13.14
N ASP A 97 -14.20 -10.90 -12.39
CA ASP A 97 -14.36 -11.48 -11.06
C ASP A 97 -12.99 -11.47 -10.34
N PRO A 98 -12.62 -10.38 -9.63
CA PRO A 98 -11.39 -10.37 -8.87
C PRO A 98 -11.65 -11.02 -7.50
N PRO A 99 -10.81 -11.97 -7.03
CA PRO A 99 -10.84 -12.35 -5.63
C PRO A 99 -10.54 -11.09 -4.83
N LYS A 100 -11.49 -10.54 -4.05
CA LYS A 100 -11.40 -9.32 -3.21
C LYS A 100 -9.94 -8.88 -2.94
N LYS A 101 -9.34 -8.11 -3.87
CA LYS A 101 -7.94 -7.65 -3.78
C LYS A 101 -7.93 -6.30 -3.09
N SER A 102 -6.92 -6.03 -2.27
CA SER A 102 -6.77 -4.75 -1.58
C SER A 102 -5.59 -3.96 -2.13
N ILE A 103 -5.63 -2.63 -1.98
CA ILE A 103 -4.48 -1.76 -2.23
C ILE A 103 -3.95 -1.27 -0.87
N GLY A 104 -2.67 -1.53 -0.62
CA GLY A 104 -1.92 -1.01 0.51
C GLY A 104 -1.33 0.36 0.21
N ILE A 105 -1.40 1.30 1.15
CA ILE A 105 -0.83 2.65 1.02
C ILE A 105 -0.11 3.00 2.31
N HIS A 106 1.09 3.56 2.20
CA HIS A 106 1.81 4.08 3.35
C HIS A 106 2.64 5.33 3.02
N CYS A 107 2.91 6.12 4.05
CA CYS A 107 3.93 7.16 4.06
C CYS A 107 4.85 6.99 5.28
N VAL A 108 6.00 7.65 5.26
CA VAL A 108 6.99 7.72 6.34
C VAL A 108 6.50 8.54 7.54
N ALA A 109 5.66 9.57 7.33
CA ALA A 109 5.20 10.49 8.38
C ALA A 109 3.76 10.24 8.87
N GLY A 110 3.16 9.09 8.55
CA GLY A 110 1.74 8.79 8.83
C GLY A 110 0.78 9.32 7.75
N LEU A 111 -0.52 9.44 8.09
CA LEU A 111 -1.64 9.81 7.19
C LEU A 111 -1.60 11.25 6.62
N GLY A 112 -0.48 11.97 6.72
CA GLY A 112 -0.41 13.41 6.43
C GLY A 112 -0.64 13.84 4.98
N ARG A 113 -0.97 12.91 4.06
CA ARG A 113 -1.02 13.10 2.61
C ARG A 113 -2.25 12.46 1.99
#